data_AF-A0A2T4LMJ8-F1
#
_entry.id   AF-A0A2T4LMJ8-F1
#
_cell.length_a   1.000
_cell.length_b   1.000
_cell.length_c   1.000
_cell.angle_alpha   90.00
_cell.angle_beta   90.00
_cell.angle_gamma   90.00
#
_symmetry.space_group_name_H-M   'P 1'
#
loop_
_entity.id
_entity.type
_entity.pdbx_description
1 polymer ?
#
loop_
_entity_poly.entity_id
_entity_poly.type
_entity_poly.pdbx_seq_one_letter_code
_entity_poly.pdbx_strand_id
1 'polypeptide(L)'
;VKYTNPERQELSSVFNFHHLKVDYVDGEKWSNAKLDFIQLKEILMEWQLGIYEGGGWNAIFWCNHDQPRVVSRFGDDSTPELHQSSAKMLAIVLHMLQGTPYIYQGEEIGMTDPYFSDISQYRDVESLNAYRKMKQDGYAEDEIIEILGQKSRDNART
;
A
#
# COMPACT_ATOMS: atom_id res chain seq x y z
N VAL A 1 20.57 -2.30 -4.79
CA VAL A 1 19.95 -2.80 -6.06
C VAL A 1 20.80 -2.35 -7.24
N LYS A 2 21.14 -3.26 -8.17
CA LYS A 2 22.08 -2.93 -9.26
C LYS A 2 21.44 -2.15 -10.41
N TYR A 3 20.19 -2.43 -10.78
CA TYR A 3 19.53 -1.87 -11.97
C TYR A 3 19.56 -0.33 -12.10
N THR A 4 19.71 0.38 -10.97
CA THR A 4 19.68 1.84 -10.91
C THR A 4 21.04 2.48 -10.71
N ASN A 5 22.12 1.69 -10.67
CA ASN A 5 23.46 2.22 -10.59
C ASN A 5 23.82 2.92 -11.92
N PRO A 6 24.24 4.20 -11.92
CA PRO A 6 24.56 4.95 -13.13
C PRO A 6 25.61 4.31 -14.04
N GLU A 7 26.57 3.56 -13.50
CA GLU A 7 27.62 2.88 -14.28
C GLU A 7 27.05 1.79 -15.19
N ARG A 8 25.87 1.24 -14.87
CA ARG A 8 25.21 0.22 -15.70
C ARG A 8 24.46 0.78 -16.89
N GLN A 9 24.13 2.07 -16.89
CA GLN A 9 23.37 2.72 -17.96
C GLN A 9 22.04 2.01 -18.31
N GLU A 10 21.36 1.47 -17.30
CA GLU A 10 20.09 0.77 -17.44
C GLU A 10 18.92 1.70 -17.07
N LEU A 11 18.48 1.66 -15.81
CA LEU A 11 17.36 2.45 -15.31
C LEU A 11 17.84 3.55 -14.37
N SER A 12 17.06 4.63 -14.23
CA SER A 12 17.39 5.71 -13.27
C SER A 12 16.82 5.46 -11.88
N SER A 13 15.69 4.75 -11.78
CA SER A 13 15.00 4.46 -10.52
C SER A 13 14.09 3.24 -10.70
N VAL A 14 13.73 2.58 -9.60
CA VAL A 14 12.81 1.43 -9.60
C VAL A 14 11.84 1.50 -8.44
N PHE A 15 10.61 1.03 -8.68
CA PHE A 15 9.66 0.74 -7.63
C PHE A 15 9.93 -0.63 -7.03
N ASN A 16 9.81 -0.72 -5.71
CA ASN A 16 9.72 -1.98 -5.00
C ASN A 16 8.42 -2.00 -4.19
N PHE A 17 7.87 -3.18 -3.92
CA PHE A 17 6.54 -3.31 -3.31
C PHE A 17 6.59 -4.03 -1.95
N HIS A 18 7.78 -4.27 -1.39
CA HIS A 18 7.92 -5.06 -0.17
C HIS A 18 7.24 -4.40 1.02
N HIS A 19 7.37 -3.07 1.14
CA HIS A 19 6.75 -2.27 2.21
C HIS A 19 5.22 -2.25 2.13
N LEU A 20 4.64 -2.68 1.01
CA LEU A 20 3.20 -2.77 0.79
C LEU A 20 2.68 -4.21 0.95
N LYS A 21 3.48 -5.11 1.53
CA LYS A 21 3.10 -6.50 1.82
C LYS A 21 3.19 -6.86 3.31
N VAL A 22 3.45 -5.86 4.15
CA VAL A 22 3.63 -5.98 5.61
C VAL A 22 2.34 -6.28 6.38
N ASP A 23 1.23 -6.35 5.68
CA ASP A 23 -0.11 -6.67 6.18
C ASP A 23 -0.69 -7.88 5.43
N TYR A 24 0.16 -8.75 4.86
CA TYR A 24 -0.23 -9.99 4.17
C TYR A 24 0.13 -11.17 5.07
N VAL A 25 -0.84 -12.02 5.39
CA VAL A 25 -0.59 -13.25 6.18
C VAL A 25 0.04 -14.28 5.27
N ASP A 26 1.24 -14.76 5.61
CA ASP A 26 1.99 -15.76 4.83
C ASP A 26 2.18 -15.39 3.34
N GLY A 27 2.17 -14.09 3.03
CA GLY A 27 2.28 -13.57 1.66
C GLY A 27 0.98 -13.58 0.86
N GLU A 28 -0.13 -14.02 1.45
CA GLU A 28 -1.46 -14.00 0.83
C GLU A 28 -2.06 -12.59 0.87
N LYS A 29 -2.43 -12.08 -0.31
CA LYS A 29 -3.01 -10.73 -0.44
C LYS A 29 -4.38 -10.62 0.24
N TRP A 30 -5.24 -11.62 0.00
CA TRP A 30 -6.63 -11.64 0.45
C TRP A 30 -6.75 -12.19 1.87
N SER A 31 -6.01 -11.58 2.79
CA SER A 31 -6.00 -11.92 4.21
C SER A 31 -6.38 -10.70 5.05
N ASN A 32 -7.14 -10.91 6.11
CA ASN A 32 -7.38 -9.88 7.12
C ASN A 32 -6.19 -9.85 8.10
N ALA A 33 -5.36 -8.82 8.00
CA ALA A 33 -4.24 -8.63 8.92
C ALA A 33 -3.93 -7.16 9.14
N LYS A 34 -3.44 -6.88 10.35
CA LYS A 34 -2.90 -5.59 10.71
C LYS A 34 -1.49 -5.44 10.16
N LEU A 35 -1.08 -4.19 9.97
CA LEU A 35 0.28 -3.80 9.67
C LEU A 35 1.28 -4.41 10.68
N ASP A 36 2.29 -5.14 10.18
CA ASP A 36 3.52 -5.40 10.91
C ASP A 36 4.43 -4.16 10.85
N PHE A 37 4.35 -3.35 11.91
CA PHE A 37 5.09 -2.10 11.99
C PHE A 37 6.62 -2.28 12.09
N ILE A 38 7.08 -3.38 12.70
CA ILE A 38 8.52 -3.64 12.81
C ILE A 38 9.05 -4.03 11.44
N GLN A 39 8.38 -4.96 10.76
CA GLN A 39 8.74 -5.38 9.41
C GLN A 39 8.72 -4.22 8.42
N LEU A 40 7.75 -3.30 8.51
CA LEU A 40 7.72 -2.10 7.67
C LEU A 40 9.00 -1.27 7.81
N LYS A 41 9.44 -1.00 9.05
CA LYS A 41 10.66 -0.23 9.29
C LYS A 41 11.89 -0.96 8.78
N GLU A 42 11.99 -2.26 9.03
CA GLU A 42 13.11 -3.09 8.58
C GLU A 42 13.23 -3.05 7.06
N ILE A 43 12.12 -3.27 6.33
CA ILE A 43 12.10 -3.25 4.87
C ILE A 43 12.48 -1.86 4.33
N LEU A 44 11.90 -0.79 4.88
CA LEU A 44 12.24 0.57 4.43
C LEU A 44 13.74 0.84 4.62
N MET A 45 14.32 0.46 5.76
CA MET A 45 15.74 0.67 6.04
C MET A 45 16.66 -0.23 5.21
N GLU A 46 16.29 -1.49 4.98
CA GLU A 46 17.02 -2.38 4.09
C GLU A 46 17.13 -1.80 2.68
N TRP A 47 16.03 -1.26 2.14
CA TRP A 47 16.03 -0.60 0.84
C TRP A 47 16.80 0.72 0.82
N GLN A 48 16.77 1.50 1.89
CA GLN A 48 17.56 2.74 1.99
C GLN A 48 19.06 2.44 2.03
N LEU A 49 19.51 1.53 2.89
CA LEU A 49 20.93 1.18 2.99
C LEU A 49 21.41 0.47 1.72
N GLY A 50 20.63 -0.50 1.21
CA GLY A 50 21.02 -1.28 0.03
C GLY A 50 20.97 -0.51 -1.29
N ILE A 51 20.17 0.56 -1.42
CA ILE A 51 20.25 1.46 -2.57
C ILE A 51 21.49 2.36 -2.45
N TYR A 52 21.74 2.89 -1.25
CA TYR A 52 22.83 3.82 -0.98
C TYR A 52 24.20 3.16 -1.21
N GLU A 53 24.42 1.99 -0.61
CA GLU A 53 25.63 1.19 -0.79
C GLU A 53 25.83 0.75 -2.24
N GLY A 54 24.72 0.51 -2.96
CA GLY A 54 24.74 0.12 -4.37
C GLY A 54 24.95 1.27 -5.35
N GLY A 55 24.99 2.52 -4.87
CA GLY A 55 25.07 3.72 -5.72
C GLY A 55 23.85 3.91 -6.63
N GLY A 56 22.68 3.41 -6.22
CA GLY A 56 21.43 3.49 -6.98
C GLY A 56 20.51 4.63 -6.52
N TRP A 57 19.28 4.63 -7.05
CA TRP A 57 18.23 5.57 -6.64
C TRP A 57 16.86 4.86 -6.47
N ASN A 58 16.13 5.24 -5.43
CA ASN A 58 14.82 4.68 -5.08
C ASN A 58 13.67 5.53 -5.65
N ALA A 59 12.60 4.87 -6.09
CA ALA A 59 11.28 5.50 -6.18
C ALA A 59 10.55 5.23 -4.86
N ILE A 60 10.26 6.28 -4.10
CA ILE A 60 9.59 6.17 -2.79
C ILE A 60 8.13 6.59 -2.95
N PHE A 61 7.22 5.72 -2.53
CA PHE A 61 5.78 5.91 -2.69
C PHE A 61 5.02 5.11 -1.64
N TRP A 62 3.82 5.57 -1.30
CA TRP A 62 2.84 4.76 -0.57
C TRP A 62 1.74 4.24 -1.49
N CYS A 63 1.20 5.12 -2.34
CA CYS A 63 -0.02 4.86 -3.09
C CYS A 63 0.24 4.72 -4.58
N ASN A 64 -0.61 3.94 -5.23
CA ASN A 64 -0.86 3.98 -6.66
C ASN A 64 -2.27 3.41 -6.93
N HIS A 65 -2.66 3.29 -8.19
CA HIS A 65 -3.97 2.79 -8.60
C HIS A 65 -4.26 1.31 -8.27
N ASP A 66 -3.28 0.55 -7.78
CA ASP A 66 -3.40 -0.86 -7.40
C ASP A 66 -3.31 -1.09 -5.88
N GLN A 67 -3.09 -0.03 -5.10
CA GLN A 67 -2.84 -0.11 -3.66
C GLN A 67 -3.91 0.67 -2.90
N PRO A 68 -4.41 0.17 -1.75
CA PRO A 68 -5.32 0.92 -0.88
C PRO A 68 -4.74 2.28 -0.45
N ARG A 69 -5.59 3.22 -0.04
CA ARG A 69 -5.14 4.55 0.38
C ARG A 69 -4.41 4.45 1.71
N VAL A 70 -3.21 5.03 1.75
CA VAL A 70 -2.27 4.82 2.86
C VAL A 70 -2.80 5.27 4.22
N VAL A 71 -3.61 6.32 4.28
CA VAL A 71 -4.16 6.82 5.55
C VAL A 71 -5.11 5.80 6.19
N SER A 72 -5.95 5.13 5.39
CA SER A 72 -6.84 4.07 5.86
C SER A 72 -6.09 2.77 6.14
N ARG A 73 -5.00 2.52 5.40
CA ARG A 73 -4.23 1.27 5.50
C ARG A 73 -3.21 1.24 6.65
N PHE A 74 -2.39 2.28 6.77
CA PHE A 74 -1.26 2.37 7.72
C PHE A 74 -1.37 3.53 8.70
N GLY A 75 -2.36 4.41 8.49
CA GLY A 75 -2.67 5.50 9.39
C GLY A 75 -3.86 5.18 10.28
N ASP A 76 -4.61 6.22 10.61
CA ASP A 76 -5.87 6.13 11.34
C ASP A 76 -6.77 7.26 10.81
N ASP A 77 -7.91 6.89 10.23
CA ASP A 77 -8.92 7.80 9.71
C ASP A 77 -10.25 7.71 10.47
N SER A 78 -10.23 7.16 11.69
CA SER A 78 -11.43 6.98 12.52
C SER A 78 -12.01 8.29 13.06
N THR A 79 -11.19 9.34 13.20
CA THR A 79 -11.62 10.71 13.53
C THR A 79 -10.92 11.73 12.63
N PRO A 80 -11.51 12.93 12.43
CA PRO A 80 -10.87 13.98 11.64
C PRO A 80 -9.46 14.38 12.13
N GLU A 81 -9.25 14.36 13.45
CA GLU A 81 -7.95 14.70 14.05
C GLU A 81 -6.89 13.63 13.79
N LEU A 82 -7.27 12.37 13.92
CA LEU A 82 -6.39 11.23 13.65
C LEU A 82 -6.09 11.12 12.16
N HIS A 83 -7.11 11.30 11.31
CA HIS A 83 -6.97 11.35 9.86
C HIS A 83 -5.91 12.37 9.43
N GLN A 84 -6.04 13.61 9.89
CA GLN A 84 -5.11 14.66 9.49
C GLN A 84 -3.70 14.42 10.03
N SER A 85 -3.58 14.00 11.28
CA SER A 85 -2.30 13.73 11.93
C SER A 85 -1.58 12.55 11.30
N SER A 86 -2.29 11.45 11.02
CA SER A 86 -1.73 10.23 10.46
C SER A 86 -1.34 10.40 8.98
N ALA A 87 -2.16 11.07 8.17
CA ALA A 87 -1.82 11.40 6.78
C ALA A 87 -0.53 12.24 6.68
N LYS A 88 -0.40 13.28 7.52
CA LYS A 88 0.81 14.11 7.58
C LYS A 88 2.02 13.30 8.05
N MET A 89 1.85 12.46 9.07
CA MET A 89 2.93 11.61 9.59
C MET A 89 3.46 10.67 8.51
N LEU A 90 2.57 9.98 7.78
CA LEU A 90 2.94 9.07 6.69
C LEU A 90 3.67 9.80 5.56
N ALA A 91 3.21 11.01 5.22
CA ALA A 91 3.88 11.86 4.24
C ALA A 91 5.30 12.24 4.69
N ILE A 92 5.48 12.66 5.95
CA ILE A 92 6.79 13.01 6.52
C ILE A 92 7.72 11.79 6.51
N VAL A 93 7.25 10.63 6.98
CA VAL A 93 8.05 9.40 7.00
C VAL A 93 8.60 9.09 5.61
N LEU A 94 7.75 9.14 4.58
CA LEU A 94 8.16 8.83 3.21
C LEU A 94 9.09 9.89 2.62
N HIS A 95 8.71 11.17 2.71
CA HIS A 95 9.41 12.26 2.02
C HIS A 95 10.78 12.56 2.63
N MET A 96 11.05 12.10 3.85
CA MET A 96 12.37 12.21 4.49
C MET A 96 13.30 11.02 4.16
N LEU A 97 12.85 10.05 3.36
CA LEU A 97 13.72 9.00 2.82
C LEU A 97 14.48 9.49 1.59
N GLN A 98 15.65 8.88 1.32
CA GLN A 98 16.38 9.09 0.08
C GLN A 98 15.63 8.45 -1.10
N GLY A 99 15.31 9.26 -2.10
CA GLY A 99 14.72 8.81 -3.36
C GLY A 99 13.92 9.91 -4.04
N THR A 100 13.25 9.55 -5.12
CA THR A 100 12.27 10.42 -5.79
C THR A 100 10.87 10.08 -5.25
N PRO A 101 10.18 11.03 -4.57
CA PRO A 101 8.84 10.79 -4.07
C PRO A 101 7.80 10.79 -5.19
N TYR A 102 6.85 9.87 -5.10
CA TYR A 102 5.66 9.81 -5.94
C TYR A 102 4.42 9.97 -5.06
N ILE A 103 3.58 10.93 -5.43
CA ILE A 103 2.30 11.20 -4.79
C ILE A 103 1.20 10.74 -5.74
N TYR A 104 0.27 9.91 -5.27
CA TYR A 104 -0.88 9.50 -6.07
C TYR A 104 -2.06 10.46 -5.89
N GLN A 105 -2.89 10.63 -6.93
CA GLN A 105 -4.02 11.57 -6.89
C GLN A 105 -4.93 11.33 -5.68
N GLY A 106 -5.14 12.38 -4.87
CA GLY A 106 -5.94 12.31 -3.66
C GLY A 106 -5.12 12.03 -2.39
N GLU A 107 -3.87 11.57 -2.49
CA GLU A 107 -2.99 11.39 -1.33
C GLU A 107 -2.71 12.74 -0.65
N GLU A 108 -2.54 13.81 -1.44
CA GLU A 108 -2.23 15.16 -0.97
C GLU A 108 -3.37 15.82 -0.18
N ILE A 109 -4.60 15.35 -0.38
CA ILE A 109 -5.79 15.76 0.38
C ILE A 109 -6.25 14.70 1.39
N GLY A 110 -5.48 13.61 1.54
CA GLY A 110 -5.79 12.53 2.46
C GLY A 110 -7.07 11.77 2.10
N MET A 111 -7.34 11.50 0.83
CA MET A 111 -8.46 10.61 0.47
C MET A 111 -8.33 9.27 1.21
N THR A 112 -9.44 8.75 1.71
CA THR A 112 -9.55 7.47 2.41
C THR A 112 -10.00 6.37 1.46
N ASP A 113 -9.93 5.13 1.91
CA ASP A 113 -10.67 4.05 1.30
C ASP A 113 -12.19 4.35 1.34
N PRO A 114 -13.00 3.80 0.42
CA PRO A 114 -14.40 4.18 0.25
C PRO A 114 -15.37 3.45 1.20
N TYR A 115 -14.89 2.46 1.96
CA TYR A 115 -15.70 1.67 2.90
C TYR A 115 -16.97 1.08 2.26
N PHE A 116 -16.83 0.50 1.07
CA PHE A 116 -17.91 -0.22 0.41
C PHE A 116 -18.43 -1.35 1.31
N SER A 117 -19.75 -1.48 1.39
CA SER A 117 -20.44 -2.44 2.25
C SER A 117 -21.10 -3.57 1.47
N ASP A 118 -21.11 -3.50 0.13
CA ASP A 118 -21.73 -4.49 -0.73
C ASP A 118 -20.88 -4.77 -1.98
N ILE A 119 -20.84 -6.04 -2.41
CA ILE A 119 -20.07 -6.49 -3.57
C ILE A 119 -20.45 -5.76 -4.86
N SER A 120 -21.70 -5.29 -4.99
CA SER A 120 -22.17 -4.52 -6.14
C SER A 120 -21.58 -3.11 -6.24
N GLN A 121 -20.83 -2.64 -5.25
CA GLN A 121 -20.09 -1.37 -5.31
C GLN A 121 -18.69 -1.55 -5.93
N TYR A 122 -18.15 -2.77 -5.90
CA TYR A 122 -16.85 -3.09 -6.50
C TYR A 122 -16.95 -3.28 -8.02
N ARG A 123 -15.87 -2.98 -8.73
CA ARG A 123 -15.76 -3.02 -10.19
C ARG A 123 -14.57 -3.85 -10.66
N ASP A 124 -13.50 -3.91 -9.87
CA ASP A 124 -12.27 -4.60 -10.21
C ASP A 124 -12.49 -6.11 -10.33
N VAL A 125 -12.02 -6.67 -11.44
CA VAL A 125 -12.19 -8.10 -11.76
C VAL A 125 -11.46 -9.00 -10.77
N GLU A 126 -10.32 -8.57 -10.20
CA GLU A 126 -9.59 -9.33 -9.18
C GLU A 126 -10.43 -9.42 -7.90
N SER A 127 -11.02 -8.29 -7.47
CA SER A 127 -11.91 -8.23 -6.30
C SER A 127 -13.16 -9.11 -6.48
N LEU A 128 -13.82 -9.03 -7.64
CA LEU A 128 -14.99 -9.87 -7.94
C LEU A 128 -14.66 -11.36 -7.99
N ASN A 129 -13.46 -11.73 -8.47
CA ASN A 129 -13.02 -13.12 -8.49
C ASN A 129 -12.63 -13.61 -7.09
N ALA A 130 -11.93 -12.79 -6.30
CA ALA A 130 -11.57 -13.09 -4.93
C ALA A 130 -12.81 -13.30 -4.06
N TYR A 131 -13.81 -12.42 -4.20
CA TYR A 131 -15.12 -12.57 -3.57
C TYR A 131 -15.76 -13.94 -3.87
N ARG A 132 -15.88 -14.29 -5.16
CA ARG A 132 -16.48 -15.57 -5.58
C ARG A 132 -15.72 -16.76 -5.01
N LYS A 133 -14.39 -16.71 -5.02
CA LYS A 133 -13.53 -17.77 -4.49
C LYS A 133 -13.73 -17.93 -2.98
N MET A 134 -13.57 -16.86 -2.20
CA MET A 134 -13.77 -16.91 -0.75
C MET A 134 -15.18 -17.37 -0.37
N LYS A 135 -16.20 -16.97 -1.14
CA LYS A 135 -17.57 -17.45 -0.95
C LYS A 135 -17.71 -18.96 -1.18
N GLN A 136 -17.04 -19.49 -2.21
CA GLN A 136 -16.99 -20.95 -2.47
C GLN A 136 -16.22 -21.69 -1.38
N ASP A 137 -15.18 -21.08 -0.83
CA ASP A 137 -14.38 -21.61 0.27
C ASP A 137 -15.11 -21.53 1.63
N GLY A 138 -16.30 -20.93 1.69
CA GLY A 138 -17.20 -20.95 2.85
C GLY A 138 -17.10 -19.74 3.78
N TYR A 139 -16.39 -18.69 3.37
CA TYR A 139 -16.26 -17.46 4.16
C TYR A 139 -17.61 -16.74 4.31
N ALA A 140 -17.80 -16.09 5.46
CA ALA A 140 -18.97 -15.27 5.71
C ALA A 140 -18.94 -14.00 4.83
N GLU A 141 -20.11 -13.49 4.47
CA GLU A 141 -20.22 -12.35 3.54
C GLU A 141 -19.53 -11.10 4.08
N ASP A 142 -19.79 -10.79 5.33
CA ASP A 142 -19.21 -9.68 6.08
C ASP A 142 -17.68 -9.77 6.16
N GLU A 143 -17.14 -10.96 6.42
CA GLU A 143 -15.70 -11.21 6.43
C GLU A 143 -15.07 -10.94 5.05
N ILE A 144 -15.71 -11.38 3.96
CA ILE A 144 -15.23 -11.14 2.60
C ILE A 144 -15.22 -9.64 2.30
N ILE A 145 -16.30 -8.93 2.62
CA ILE A 145 -16.40 -7.47 2.39
C ILE A 145 -15.34 -6.73 3.22
N GLU A 146 -15.07 -7.15 4.45
CA GLU A 146 -13.99 -6.58 5.27
C GLU A 146 -12.61 -6.75 4.60
N ILE A 147 -12.31 -7.95 4.10
CA ILE A 147 -11.05 -8.22 3.38
C ILE A 147 -10.96 -7.38 2.10
N LEU A 148 -12.04 -7.30 1.31
CA LEU A 148 -12.08 -6.44 0.12
C LEU A 148 -11.88 -4.97 0.48
N GLY A 149 -12.49 -4.52 1.59
CA GLY A 149 -12.35 -3.19 2.14
C GLY A 149 -10.91 -2.81 2.48
N GLN A 150 -10.05 -3.77 2.78
CA GLN A 150 -8.63 -3.54 3.05
C GLN A 150 -7.70 -3.70 1.84
N LYS A 151 -8.11 -4.46 0.80
CA LYS A 151 -7.19 -4.99 -0.22
C LYS A 151 -7.57 -4.70 -1.67
N SER A 152 -8.80 -4.26 -1.92
CA SER A 152 -9.30 -4.03 -3.27
C SER A 152 -8.56 -2.88 -3.95
N ARG A 153 -8.28 -3.04 -5.25
CA ARG A 153 -7.72 -1.97 -6.08
C ARG A 153 -8.70 -0.82 -6.29
N ASP A 154 -10.01 -1.10 -6.22
CA ASP A 154 -11.05 -0.08 -6.35
C ASP A 154 -10.96 1.00 -5.26
N ASN A 155 -10.35 0.68 -4.12
CA ASN A 155 -10.19 1.61 -3.01
C ASN A 155 -9.41 2.89 -3.41
N ALA A 156 -8.52 2.78 -4.39
CA ALA A 156 -7.74 3.90 -4.91
C ALA A 156 -8.29 4.48 -6.23
N ARG A 157 -9.48 4.06 -6.68
CA ARG A 157 -10.03 4.39 -8.02
C ARG A 157 -11.41 5.08 -7.98
N THR A 158 -11.80 5.60 -6.82
CA THR A 158 -13.07 6.33 -6.61
C THR A 158 -12.99 7.80 -6.95
#